data_AF-A0AAN9YTG2-F1
#
_entry.id   AF-A0AAN9YTG2-F1
#
_cell.length_a   1.000
_cell.length_b   1.000
_cell.length_c   1.000
_cell.angle_alpha   90.00
_cell.angle_beta   90.00
_cell.angle_gamma   90.00
#
_symmetry.space_group_name_H-M   'P 1'
#
loop_
_entity.id
_entity.type
_entity.pdbx_description
1 polymer ?
#
loop_
_entity_poly.entity_id
_entity_poly.type
_entity_poly.pdbx_seq_one_letter_code
_entity_poly.pdbx_strand_id
1 'polypeptide(L)'
;MLNTGSVSPGAALLRASRMFSMPAPIPAAPGDYSSATKRHSPTATIPYPTHLSVTTPSSSRMNGDWGFKRPLPLRTTTKTTIGAVRIKQVDSMEHITDFQSATDHTITLEKFQELHLPITVPPFEYNSARGDWHRSVFEEDSDVTVIPKGQEREFENKRWKFKGPWLAGMTDGAFEKYLEKQVRGKRTEFRAHLKERLASEMTMQQAKEASENAVEPPEPVLAAEITDKALTAYMRRLRGDLVELYQIVGSFLDLAPLSRDGSNSPQSPANLLLYKLYKMGRASPYSNSGPPITHPSAGLSYLRTRHFQENHPLYGPQAKHTPVEARVVMPRHLGTGQQIPVIGVGGFIAKVDQGSTFNKVRMGVAVRDRNLVVLDLETPGGSKKLTELVDAHVDSNGKVIIRVDDSDDMADLVHREMIGKGNAYEDAIKDSQRPATPFNPMRDRRENDYRRPAFGRQQLGSRRAYGFEDSPGL
;
A
#
# COMPACT_ATOMS: atom_id res chain seq x y z
N MET A 1 28.37 -17.29 33.01
CA MET A 1 27.28 -18.17 33.50
C MET A 1 26.10 -17.28 33.87
N LEU A 2 25.08 -17.22 33.02
CA LEU A 2 23.86 -16.47 33.31
C LEU A 2 23.01 -17.28 34.28
N ASN A 3 22.67 -16.67 35.41
CA ASN A 3 21.93 -17.27 36.50
C ASN A 3 20.51 -17.63 36.02
N THR A 4 20.28 -18.87 35.58
CA THR A 4 18.94 -19.39 35.28
C THR A 4 18.25 -19.72 36.60
N GLY A 5 17.90 -18.70 37.37
CA GLY A 5 17.00 -18.87 38.50
C GLY A 5 15.71 -19.50 37.97
N SER A 6 15.38 -20.70 38.45
CA SER A 6 14.16 -21.40 38.05
C SER A 6 12.97 -20.50 38.34
N VAL A 7 12.30 -20.02 37.29
CA VAL A 7 11.08 -19.22 37.41
C VAL A 7 10.06 -20.03 38.23
N SER A 8 9.41 -19.40 39.21
CA SER A 8 8.41 -20.11 40.02
C SER A 8 7.30 -20.67 39.13
N PRO A 9 6.67 -21.81 39.49
CA PRO A 9 5.61 -22.41 38.67
C PRO A 9 4.49 -21.43 38.34
N GLY A 10 4.11 -20.56 39.28
CA GLY A 10 3.11 -19.51 39.07
C GLY A 10 3.55 -18.45 38.05
N ALA A 11 4.80 -18.00 38.11
CA ALA A 11 5.33 -17.03 37.14
C ALA A 11 5.48 -17.64 35.73
N ALA A 12 5.77 -18.94 35.63
CA ALA A 12 5.77 -19.65 34.35
C ALA A 12 4.36 -19.68 33.72
N LEU A 13 3.33 -19.94 34.52
CA LEU A 13 1.92 -19.89 34.07
C LEU A 13 1.48 -18.48 33.66
N LEU A 14 1.86 -17.45 34.42
CA LEU A 14 1.54 -16.06 34.07
C LEU A 14 2.20 -15.65 32.74
N ARG A 15 3.45 -16.05 32.50
CA ARG A 15 4.14 -15.77 31.23
C ARG A 15 3.45 -16.40 30.02
N ALA A 16 2.86 -17.58 30.18
CA ALA A 16 2.11 -18.27 29.13
C ALA A 16 0.61 -17.87 29.07
N SER A 17 0.16 -17.00 29.98
CA SER A 17 -1.25 -16.62 30.06
C SER A 17 -1.68 -15.73 28.87
N ARG A 18 -2.97 -15.80 28.52
CA ARG A 18 -3.54 -14.98 27.44
C ARG A 18 -3.47 -13.48 27.72
N MET A 19 -3.60 -13.08 28.99
CA MET A 19 -3.50 -11.67 29.40
C MET A 19 -2.10 -11.11 29.15
N PHE A 20 -1.05 -11.89 29.44
CA PHE A 20 0.35 -11.49 29.19
C PHE A 20 0.74 -11.55 27.71
N SER A 21 -0.08 -12.20 26.89
CA SER A 21 0.07 -12.21 25.43
C SER A 21 -0.54 -10.97 24.76
N MET A 22 -1.21 -10.09 25.50
CA MET A 22 -1.70 -8.83 24.97
C MET A 22 -0.54 -7.91 24.62
N PRO A 23 -0.45 -7.42 23.37
CA PRO A 23 0.60 -6.50 22.97
C PRO A 23 0.45 -5.15 23.67
N ALA A 24 1.57 -4.50 23.94
CA ALA A 24 1.57 -3.10 24.33
C ALA A 24 0.96 -2.26 23.19
N PRO A 25 0.21 -1.19 23.50
CA PRO A 25 -0.40 -0.36 22.48
C PRO A 25 0.68 0.29 21.61
N ILE A 26 0.51 0.20 20.29
CA ILE A 26 1.41 0.82 19.34
C ILE A 26 1.13 2.33 19.25
N PRO A 27 2.14 3.15 18.88
CA PRO A 27 1.92 4.59 18.71
C PRO A 27 0.86 4.87 17.64
N ALA A 28 0.06 5.91 17.88
CA ALA A 28 -0.92 6.39 16.90
C ALA A 28 -0.25 6.80 15.59
N ALA A 29 -1.05 6.85 14.52
CA ALA A 29 -0.58 7.27 13.20
C ALA A 29 0.23 8.56 13.28
N PRO A 30 1.43 8.62 12.67
CA PRO A 30 2.19 9.85 12.60
C PRO A 30 1.31 10.90 11.92
N GLY A 31 0.99 11.96 12.65
CA GLY A 31 0.22 13.08 12.12
C GLY A 31 1.13 14.00 11.32
N ASP A 32 0.55 14.73 10.36
CA ASP A 32 1.26 15.83 9.72
C ASP A 32 1.67 16.83 10.82
N TYR A 33 2.96 17.12 10.96
CA TYR A 33 3.50 18.00 12.00
C TYR A 33 2.91 19.44 11.98
N SER A 34 2.18 19.79 10.92
CA SER A 34 1.34 21.00 10.80
C SER A 34 -0.07 20.80 11.41
N SER A 35 -0.22 19.92 12.39
CA SER A 35 -1.50 19.56 13.01
C SER A 35 -2.11 20.64 13.90
N ALA A 36 -1.41 21.76 14.13
CA ALA A 36 -1.90 22.88 14.95
C ALA A 36 -3.24 23.46 14.45
N THR A 37 -3.58 23.29 13.17
CA THR A 37 -4.84 23.73 12.56
C THR A 37 -5.86 22.61 12.33
N LYS A 38 -5.51 21.35 12.53
CA LYS A 38 -6.43 20.21 12.30
C LYS A 38 -7.20 19.87 13.57
N ARG A 39 -8.47 20.28 13.63
CA ARG A 39 -9.41 19.84 14.68
C ARG A 39 -9.69 18.34 14.53
N HIS A 40 -8.99 17.51 15.28
CA HIS A 40 -9.29 16.09 15.36
C HIS A 40 -10.37 15.88 16.42
N SER A 41 -11.46 15.21 16.06
CA SER A 41 -12.39 14.72 17.08
C SER A 41 -11.70 13.61 17.87
N PRO A 42 -11.75 13.62 19.21
CA PRO A 42 -11.20 12.54 20.04
C PRO A 42 -11.89 11.18 19.79
N THR A 43 -13.06 11.19 19.13
CA THR A 43 -13.83 9.99 18.78
C THR A 43 -13.67 9.56 17.32
N ALA A 44 -12.87 10.27 16.52
CA ALA A 44 -12.65 9.89 15.13
C ALA A 44 -11.80 8.60 15.04
N THR A 45 -12.19 7.71 14.13
CA THR A 45 -11.44 6.48 13.87
C THR A 45 -10.04 6.79 13.35
N ILE A 46 -9.04 6.11 13.90
CA ILE A 46 -7.62 6.24 13.54
C ILE A 46 -7.37 5.47 12.22
N PRO A 47 -6.32 5.76 11.44
CA PRO A 47 -6.04 5.00 10.21
C PRO A 47 -5.80 3.49 10.40
N TYR A 48 -5.26 3.07 11.55
CA TYR A 48 -4.98 1.68 11.87
C TYR A 48 -5.23 1.42 13.38
N PRO A 49 -5.54 0.16 13.78
CA PRO A 49 -5.81 -0.16 15.18
C PRO A 49 -4.55 -0.05 16.04
N THR A 50 -4.65 0.58 17.21
CA THR A 50 -3.54 0.71 18.17
C THR A 50 -3.61 -0.27 19.33
N HIS A 51 -4.81 -0.77 19.64
CA HIS A 51 -5.09 -1.73 20.72
C HIS A 51 -5.60 -3.05 20.13
N LEU A 52 -5.31 -4.15 20.83
CA LEU A 52 -5.86 -5.46 20.50
C LEU A 52 -7.39 -5.45 20.63
N SER A 53 -8.07 -6.05 19.64
CA SER A 53 -9.49 -6.38 19.72
C SER A 53 -9.68 -7.71 20.43
N VAL A 54 -10.53 -7.74 21.44
CA VAL A 54 -10.81 -8.91 22.27
C VAL A 54 -12.26 -9.31 22.08
N THR A 55 -12.49 -10.62 21.95
CA THR A 55 -13.81 -11.22 21.82
C THR A 55 -14.02 -12.28 22.90
N THR A 56 -15.29 -12.61 23.15
CA THR A 56 -15.70 -13.61 24.14
C THR A 56 -16.79 -14.51 23.58
N PRO A 57 -16.92 -15.76 24.08
CA PRO A 57 -18.09 -16.59 23.79
C PRO A 57 -19.38 -15.92 24.26
N SER A 58 -20.49 -16.22 23.58
CA SER A 58 -21.80 -15.66 23.90
C SER A 58 -22.23 -15.91 25.35
N SER A 59 -21.93 -17.09 25.91
CA SER A 59 -22.23 -17.46 27.30
C SER A 59 -21.55 -16.55 28.32
N SER A 60 -20.24 -16.33 28.21
CA SER A 60 -19.49 -15.43 29.10
C SER A 60 -19.93 -13.98 28.93
N ARG A 61 -20.22 -13.58 27.70
CA ARG A 61 -20.67 -12.23 27.35
C ARG A 61 -21.98 -11.85 28.03
N MET A 62 -22.94 -12.78 28.14
CA MET A 62 -24.20 -12.54 28.86
C MET A 62 -23.98 -12.23 30.35
N ASN A 63 -22.90 -12.75 30.94
CA ASN A 63 -22.51 -12.49 32.33
C ASN A 63 -21.56 -11.28 32.45
N GLY A 64 -21.17 -10.67 31.34
CA GLY A 64 -20.21 -9.58 31.31
C GLY A 64 -18.78 -10.03 31.60
N ASP A 65 -18.49 -11.33 31.53
CA ASP A 65 -17.13 -11.86 31.71
C ASP A 65 -16.33 -11.77 30.42
N TRP A 66 -15.21 -11.04 30.48
CA TRP A 66 -14.28 -10.85 29.38
C TRP A 66 -12.86 -11.34 29.68
N GLY A 67 -12.65 -12.03 30.81
CA GLY A 67 -11.32 -12.46 31.23
C GLY A 67 -10.42 -11.32 31.70
N PHE A 68 -11.01 -10.19 32.10
CA PHE A 68 -10.31 -9.05 32.70
C PHE A 68 -10.56 -8.97 34.20
N LYS A 69 -9.93 -7.98 34.86
CA LYS A 69 -10.02 -7.78 36.30
C LYS A 69 -11.46 -7.72 36.83
N ARG A 70 -12.39 -7.18 36.05
CA ARG A 70 -13.80 -7.01 36.43
C ARG A 70 -14.73 -7.31 35.23
N PRO A 71 -15.98 -7.73 35.47
CA PRO A 71 -16.95 -7.88 34.39
C PRO A 71 -17.33 -6.53 33.80
N LEU A 72 -17.52 -6.48 32.48
CA LEU A 72 -17.89 -5.27 31.75
C LEU A 72 -19.41 -5.02 31.81
N PRO A 73 -19.86 -3.75 31.73
CA PRO A 73 -21.29 -3.42 31.76
C PRO A 73 -22.09 -4.07 30.61
N LEU A 74 -23.14 -4.80 30.96
CA LEU A 74 -23.99 -5.53 30.00
C LEU A 74 -24.71 -4.63 29.00
N ARG A 75 -25.05 -3.39 29.41
CA ARG A 75 -25.83 -2.44 28.60
C ARG A 75 -25.15 -2.11 27.26
N THR A 76 -23.83 -1.94 27.29
CA THR A 76 -23.03 -1.55 26.11
C THR A 76 -22.40 -2.75 25.42
N THR A 77 -22.21 -3.86 26.15
CA THR A 77 -21.43 -5.00 25.65
C THR A 77 -22.27 -6.14 25.10
N THR A 78 -23.59 -6.25 25.38
CA THR A 78 -24.36 -7.47 25.03
C THR A 78 -25.20 -7.35 23.75
N LYS A 79 -25.66 -6.14 23.40
CA LYS A 79 -26.68 -5.94 22.33
C LYS A 79 -26.14 -6.00 20.89
N THR A 80 -24.83 -6.10 20.68
CA THR A 80 -24.24 -6.09 19.33
C THR A 80 -24.05 -7.52 18.80
N THR A 81 -24.21 -7.73 17.49
CA THR A 81 -23.98 -9.04 16.86
C THR A 81 -22.53 -9.50 17.09
N ILE A 82 -21.57 -8.64 16.77
CA ILE A 82 -20.14 -8.89 16.98
C ILE A 82 -19.72 -8.20 18.28
N GLY A 83 -19.36 -9.01 19.28
CA GLY A 83 -18.89 -8.55 20.59
C GLY A 83 -17.38 -8.36 20.59
N ALA A 84 -16.91 -7.20 20.12
CA ALA A 84 -15.49 -6.86 20.05
C ALA A 84 -15.18 -5.60 20.89
N VAL A 85 -14.24 -5.72 21.82
CA VAL A 85 -13.85 -4.65 22.75
C VAL A 85 -12.33 -4.45 22.72
N ARG A 86 -11.89 -3.20 22.79
CA ARG A 86 -10.48 -2.83 23.02
C ARG A 86 -10.34 -2.22 24.41
N ILE A 87 -9.24 -2.53 25.08
CA ILE A 87 -8.97 -2.07 26.43
C ILE A 87 -7.80 -1.11 26.42
N LYS A 88 -8.04 0.07 26.98
CA LYS A 88 -7.01 1.10 27.17
C LYS A 88 -6.26 0.84 28.46
N GLN A 89 -7.00 0.61 29.54
CA GLN A 89 -6.44 0.33 30.85
C GLN A 89 -7.29 -0.73 31.55
N VAL A 90 -6.63 -1.78 32.07
CA VAL A 90 -7.30 -2.86 32.80
C VAL A 90 -7.93 -2.35 34.11
N ASP A 91 -7.24 -1.42 34.77
CA ASP A 91 -7.71 -0.73 35.98
C ASP A 91 -7.25 0.72 35.91
N SER A 92 -8.19 1.65 35.75
CA SER A 92 -7.91 3.08 35.73
C SER A 92 -7.85 3.65 37.16
N MET A 93 -7.47 4.92 37.30
CA MET A 93 -7.51 5.63 38.58
C MET A 93 -8.93 5.70 39.18
N GLU A 94 -9.95 5.56 38.35
CA GLU A 94 -11.37 5.56 38.75
C GLU A 94 -11.85 4.17 39.19
N HIS A 95 -10.95 3.19 39.31
CA HIS A 95 -11.24 1.79 39.66
C HIS A 95 -12.20 1.10 38.67
N ILE A 96 -12.25 1.56 37.43
CA ILE A 96 -13.00 0.94 36.33
C ILE A 96 -12.03 0.44 35.26
N THR A 97 -12.45 -0.57 34.51
CA THR A 97 -11.74 -0.97 33.29
C THR A 97 -12.10 0.02 32.19
N ASP A 98 -11.12 0.75 31.65
CA ASP A 98 -11.34 1.68 30.55
C ASP A 98 -11.32 0.90 29.22
N PHE A 99 -12.49 0.81 28.59
CA PHE A 99 -12.71 0.04 27.38
C PHE A 99 -13.53 0.83 26.36
N GLN A 100 -13.36 0.47 25.09
CA GLN A 100 -14.14 1.02 23.98
C GLN A 100 -14.52 -0.10 23.01
N SER A 101 -15.55 0.14 22.18
CA SER A 101 -15.83 -0.79 21.08
C SER A 101 -14.64 -0.86 20.13
N ALA A 102 -14.30 -2.07 19.69
CA ALA A 102 -13.27 -2.33 18.67
C ALA A 102 -13.88 -2.75 17.31
N THR A 103 -15.21 -2.72 17.20
CA THR A 103 -15.94 -3.10 15.98
C THR A 103 -15.60 -2.22 14.79
N ASP A 104 -15.17 -0.97 15.03
CA ASP A 104 -14.74 -0.03 14.01
C ASP A 104 -13.58 -0.59 13.16
N HIS A 105 -12.56 -1.16 13.79
CA HIS A 105 -11.43 -1.75 13.06
C HIS A 105 -11.66 -3.22 12.71
N THR A 106 -12.25 -4.01 13.61
CA THR A 106 -12.44 -5.45 13.37
C THR A 106 -13.33 -5.71 12.16
N ILE A 107 -14.48 -5.02 12.06
CA ILE A 107 -15.40 -5.19 10.92
C ILE A 107 -14.79 -4.59 9.65
N THR A 108 -14.00 -3.52 9.76
CA THR A 108 -13.31 -2.93 8.60
C THR A 108 -12.25 -3.88 8.02
N LEU A 109 -11.56 -4.65 8.88
CA LEU A 109 -10.66 -5.71 8.43
C LEU A 109 -11.41 -6.83 7.70
N GLU A 110 -12.51 -7.31 8.28
CA GLU A 110 -13.36 -8.34 7.65
C GLU A 110 -13.87 -7.87 6.28
N LYS A 111 -14.40 -6.65 6.22
CA LYS A 111 -14.83 -6.01 4.96
C LYS A 111 -13.70 -5.96 3.95
N PHE A 112 -12.48 -5.60 4.34
CA PHE A 112 -11.34 -5.56 3.42
C PHE A 112 -10.99 -6.95 2.86
N GLN A 113 -11.04 -7.97 3.71
CA GLN A 113 -10.75 -9.35 3.31
C GLN A 113 -11.82 -9.90 2.34
N GLU A 114 -13.08 -9.49 2.49
CA GLU A 114 -14.17 -9.79 1.55
C GLU A 114 -13.97 -9.14 0.17
N LEU A 115 -13.20 -8.06 0.05
CA LEU A 115 -12.90 -7.42 -1.25
C LEU A 115 -11.92 -8.23 -2.11
N HIS A 116 -11.27 -9.24 -1.53
CA HIS A 116 -10.25 -10.06 -2.18
C HIS A 116 -9.11 -9.23 -2.84
N LEU A 117 -8.79 -8.08 -2.24
CA LEU A 117 -7.74 -7.20 -2.72
C LEU A 117 -6.36 -7.64 -2.19
N PRO A 118 -5.37 -7.86 -3.07
CA PRO A 118 -3.98 -7.98 -2.67
C PRO A 118 -3.42 -6.59 -2.34
N ILE A 119 -2.37 -6.58 -1.53
CA ILE A 119 -1.60 -5.37 -1.28
C ILE A 119 -0.35 -5.40 -2.13
N THR A 120 -0.12 -4.32 -2.87
CA THR A 120 0.94 -4.19 -3.85
C THR A 120 1.95 -3.15 -3.42
N VAL A 121 3.16 -3.27 -3.98
CA VAL A 121 4.16 -2.21 -3.92
C VAL A 121 3.64 -1.00 -4.71
N PRO A 122 3.78 0.24 -4.23
CA PRO A 122 3.28 1.41 -4.94
C PRO A 122 3.87 1.49 -6.36
N PRO A 123 3.06 1.86 -7.36
CA PRO A 123 3.52 1.96 -8.73
C PRO A 123 4.57 3.06 -8.88
N PHE A 124 5.62 2.79 -9.66
CA PHE A 124 6.64 3.77 -9.96
C PHE A 124 6.11 4.70 -11.07
N GLU A 125 6.02 6.02 -10.82
CA GLU A 125 5.40 7.01 -11.73
C GLU A 125 5.94 6.98 -13.17
N TYR A 126 7.19 6.52 -13.36
CA TYR A 126 7.84 6.44 -14.66
C TYR A 126 7.35 5.31 -15.58
N ASN A 127 6.62 4.31 -15.05
CA ASN A 127 6.24 3.10 -15.80
C ASN A 127 4.81 3.09 -16.32
N SER A 128 4.07 4.20 -16.26
CA SER A 128 2.70 4.31 -16.79
C SER A 128 2.58 3.96 -18.29
N ALA A 129 3.69 3.94 -19.03
CA ALA A 129 3.74 3.55 -20.44
C ALA A 129 3.96 2.04 -20.69
N ARG A 130 4.34 1.25 -19.67
CA ARG A 130 4.67 -0.19 -19.79
C ARG A 130 3.83 -1.07 -18.85
N GLY A 131 2.52 -0.88 -18.87
CA GLY A 131 1.58 -1.77 -18.19
C GLY A 131 1.59 -1.64 -16.66
N ASP A 132 0.40 -1.76 -16.08
CA ASP A 132 0.16 -1.68 -14.63
C ASP A 132 0.78 -2.91 -13.95
N TRP A 133 2.07 -2.83 -13.62
CA TRP A 133 2.78 -3.92 -12.95
C TRP A 133 2.46 -3.90 -11.46
N HIS A 134 1.36 -4.55 -11.10
CA HIS A 134 1.00 -4.84 -9.72
C HIS A 134 1.96 -5.90 -9.17
N ARG A 135 2.96 -5.48 -8.40
CA ARG A 135 3.89 -6.40 -7.73
C ARG A 135 3.39 -6.72 -6.32
N SER A 136 3.40 -8.00 -5.95
CA SER A 136 3.11 -8.39 -4.58
C SER A 136 4.13 -7.83 -3.61
N VAL A 137 3.68 -7.56 -2.38
CA VAL A 137 4.60 -7.22 -1.28
C VAL A 137 5.36 -8.46 -0.78
N PHE A 138 4.77 -9.65 -0.89
CA PHE A 138 5.31 -10.90 -0.34
C PHE A 138 6.24 -11.64 -1.31
N GLU A 139 7.07 -10.89 -2.03
CA GLU A 139 8.09 -11.43 -2.92
C GLU A 139 9.42 -11.58 -2.19
N GLU A 140 10.19 -12.62 -2.51
CA GLU A 140 11.47 -12.93 -1.85
C GLU A 140 12.51 -11.81 -1.97
N ASP A 141 12.41 -10.99 -3.01
CA ASP A 141 13.32 -9.88 -3.23
C ASP A 141 12.83 -8.56 -2.62
N SER A 142 11.57 -8.48 -2.17
CA SER A 142 10.94 -7.25 -1.69
C SER A 142 10.65 -7.33 -0.19
N ASP A 143 10.16 -8.47 0.32
CA ASP A 143 10.00 -8.72 1.76
C ASP A 143 11.31 -9.21 2.38
N VAL A 144 12.30 -8.32 2.41
CA VAL A 144 13.61 -8.59 3.00
C VAL A 144 13.85 -7.59 4.12
N THR A 145 14.12 -8.09 5.33
CA THR A 145 14.52 -7.24 6.47
C THR A 145 15.97 -7.40 6.88
N VAL A 146 16.55 -8.59 6.68
CA VAL A 146 17.92 -8.91 7.06
C VAL A 146 18.77 -8.97 5.79
N ILE A 147 19.86 -8.21 5.76
CA ILE A 147 20.81 -8.23 4.66
C ILE A 147 21.80 -9.38 4.91
N PRO A 148 21.90 -10.38 4.03
CA PRO A 148 22.94 -11.40 4.14
C PRO A 148 24.32 -10.77 3.90
N LYS A 149 25.32 -11.20 4.69
CA LYS A 149 26.69 -10.69 4.59
C LYS A 149 27.22 -10.92 3.16
N GLY A 150 27.72 -9.86 2.52
CA GLY A 150 28.29 -9.91 1.16
C GLY A 150 27.35 -9.49 0.02
N GLN A 151 26.06 -9.28 0.26
CA GLN A 151 25.09 -8.82 -0.77
C GLN A 151 24.47 -7.45 -0.47
N GLU A 152 25.17 -6.63 0.33
CA GLU A 152 24.65 -5.36 0.83
C GLU A 152 24.19 -4.41 -0.28
N ARG A 153 24.98 -4.29 -1.36
CA ARG A 153 24.67 -3.39 -2.49
C ARG A 153 23.37 -3.72 -3.23
N GLU A 154 22.98 -4.99 -3.28
CA GLU A 154 21.79 -5.41 -4.05
C GLU A 154 20.50 -5.33 -3.23
N PHE A 155 20.57 -5.64 -1.94
CA PHE A 155 19.41 -5.72 -1.05
C PHE A 155 19.14 -4.42 -0.29
N GLU A 156 20.12 -3.52 -0.15
CA GLU A 156 19.95 -2.23 0.54
C GLU A 156 18.79 -1.40 -0.04
N ASN A 157 18.62 -1.41 -1.37
CA ASN A 157 17.56 -0.65 -2.04
C ASN A 157 16.20 -1.34 -2.06
N LYS A 158 16.14 -2.65 -1.81
CA LYS A 158 14.90 -3.44 -1.88
C LYS A 158 14.22 -3.63 -0.54
N ARG A 159 15.00 -3.58 0.54
CA ARG A 159 14.49 -3.68 1.92
C ARG A 159 13.49 -2.57 2.19
N TRP A 160 12.42 -2.91 2.91
CA TRP A 160 11.41 -1.94 3.34
C TRP A 160 11.66 -1.43 4.77
N LYS A 161 12.38 -2.19 5.61
CA LYS A 161 12.64 -1.86 7.03
C LYS A 161 14.05 -1.34 7.27
N PHE A 162 14.17 -0.07 7.65
CA PHE A 162 15.44 0.60 7.96
C PHE A 162 15.53 0.93 9.45
N LYS A 163 16.73 0.88 10.05
CA LYS A 163 16.95 1.34 11.43
C LYS A 163 17.11 2.87 11.50
N GLY A 164 17.69 3.46 10.46
CA GLY A 164 17.85 4.90 10.33
C GLY A 164 16.52 5.59 10.02
N PRO A 165 16.33 6.85 10.45
CA PRO A 165 15.14 7.60 10.12
C PRO A 165 15.16 8.04 8.65
N TRP A 166 13.98 8.31 8.10
CA TRP A 166 13.87 8.92 6.77
C TRP A 166 14.03 10.44 6.87
N LEU A 167 15.19 10.94 6.42
CA LEU A 167 15.59 12.33 6.63
C LEU A 167 14.63 13.35 6.01
N ALA A 168 14.05 13.07 4.85
CA ALA A 168 13.15 14.00 4.16
C ALA A 168 11.79 14.16 4.85
N GLY A 169 11.38 13.20 5.69
CA GLY A 169 10.12 13.28 6.46
C GLY A 169 10.28 13.81 7.88
N MET A 170 11.51 14.13 8.31
CA MET A 170 11.76 14.67 9.65
C MET A 170 11.57 16.19 9.68
N THR A 171 11.11 16.71 10.81
CA THR A 171 11.16 18.16 11.07
C THR A 171 12.57 18.59 11.45
N ASP A 172 12.90 19.87 11.22
CA ASP A 172 14.22 20.43 11.49
C ASP A 172 14.68 20.16 12.94
N GLY A 173 13.79 20.37 13.91
CA GLY A 173 14.11 20.11 15.32
C GLY A 173 14.27 18.63 15.66
N ALA A 174 13.60 17.72 14.94
CA ALA A 174 13.83 16.28 15.09
C ALA A 174 15.16 15.87 14.45
N PHE A 175 15.51 16.48 13.33
CA PHE A 175 16.77 16.26 12.62
C PHE A 175 17.98 16.71 13.46
N GLU A 176 17.93 17.91 14.06
CA GLU A 176 18.98 18.39 14.97
C GLU A 176 19.18 17.44 16.16
N LYS A 177 18.09 17.02 16.80
CA LYS A 177 18.14 16.03 17.90
C LYS A 177 18.74 14.69 17.45
N TYR A 178 18.44 14.25 16.23
CA TYR A 178 19.02 13.04 15.67
C TYR A 178 20.53 13.19 15.44
N LEU A 179 20.98 14.31 14.88
CA LEU A 179 22.40 14.59 14.69
C LEU A 179 23.15 14.59 16.03
N GLU A 180 22.60 15.24 17.05
CA GLU A 180 23.22 15.35 18.37
C GLU A 180 23.30 14.01 19.09
N LYS A 181 22.19 13.26 19.12
CA LYS A 181 22.10 12.03 19.93
C LYS A 181 22.65 10.80 19.22
N GLN A 182 22.47 10.68 17.89
CA GLN A 182 22.74 9.45 17.16
C GLN A 182 23.96 9.54 16.23
N VAL A 183 24.23 10.70 15.62
CA VAL A 183 25.29 10.81 14.59
C VAL A 183 26.61 11.31 15.17
N ARG A 184 26.60 12.36 16.00
CA ARG A 184 27.84 12.98 16.53
C ARG A 184 28.71 12.01 17.33
N GLY A 185 28.09 11.09 18.08
CA GLY A 185 28.80 10.08 18.88
C GLY A 185 29.48 8.97 18.06
N LYS A 186 29.03 8.71 16.83
CA LYS A 186 29.48 7.56 16.02
C LYS A 186 30.68 7.84 15.10
N ARG A 187 31.39 8.96 15.30
CA ARG A 187 32.52 9.36 14.44
C ARG A 187 33.67 8.37 14.47
N THR A 188 33.97 7.79 15.64
CA THR A 188 35.05 6.81 15.81
C THR A 188 34.71 5.49 15.12
N GLU A 189 33.47 5.00 15.31
CA GLU A 189 32.92 3.83 14.64
C GLU A 189 32.93 4.00 13.12
N PHE A 190 32.52 5.18 12.63
CA PHE A 190 32.54 5.47 11.20
C PHE A 190 33.95 5.44 10.60
N ARG A 191 34.95 5.95 11.34
CA ARG A 191 36.36 5.87 10.88
C ARG A 191 36.86 4.43 10.84
N ALA A 192 36.45 3.58 11.78
CA ALA A 192 36.76 2.15 11.73
C ALA A 192 36.11 1.48 10.51
N HIS A 193 34.84 1.80 10.22
CA HIS A 193 34.13 1.30 9.05
C HIS A 193 34.80 1.72 7.73
N LEU A 194 35.26 2.97 7.62
CA LEU A 194 36.04 3.44 6.46
C LEU A 194 37.37 2.70 6.30
N LYS A 195 38.05 2.35 7.41
CA LYS A 195 39.27 1.53 7.36
C LYS A 195 38.96 0.13 6.83
N GLU A 196 37.92 -0.53 7.34
CA GLU A 196 37.50 -1.85 6.86
C GLU A 196 37.19 -1.85 5.35
N ARG A 197 36.45 -0.84 4.87
CA ARG A 197 36.16 -0.72 3.45
C ARG A 197 37.42 -0.46 2.62
N LEU A 198 38.30 0.45 3.04
CA LEU A 198 39.55 0.74 2.34
C LEU A 198 40.47 -0.49 2.27
N ALA A 199 40.52 -1.30 3.34
CA ALA A 199 41.24 -2.58 3.35
C ALA A 199 40.66 -3.55 2.31
N SER A 200 39.33 -3.66 2.23
CA SER A 200 38.66 -4.50 1.23
C SER A 200 38.92 -4.01 -0.20
N GLU A 201 38.90 -2.70 -0.45
CA GLU A 201 39.17 -2.11 -1.77
C GLU A 201 40.64 -2.32 -2.19
N MET A 202 41.59 -2.14 -1.27
CA MET A 202 43.01 -2.41 -1.53
C MET A 202 43.25 -3.90 -1.82
N THR A 203 42.64 -4.79 -1.03
CA THR A 203 42.73 -6.24 -1.25
C THR A 203 42.16 -6.64 -2.61
N MET A 204 41.02 -6.07 -2.99
CA MET A 204 40.41 -6.30 -4.32
C MET A 204 41.29 -5.78 -5.46
N GLN A 205 41.91 -4.60 -5.31
CA GLN A 205 42.82 -4.04 -6.31
C GLN A 205 44.08 -4.90 -6.47
N GLN A 206 44.70 -5.29 -5.36
CA GLN A 206 45.87 -6.17 -5.37
C GLN A 206 45.55 -7.55 -5.96
N ALA A 207 44.40 -8.13 -5.62
CA ALA A 207 43.95 -9.40 -6.22
C ALA A 207 43.70 -9.28 -7.73
N LYS A 208 43.16 -8.14 -8.18
CA LYS A 208 42.95 -7.87 -9.60
C LYS A 208 44.28 -7.70 -10.36
N GLU A 209 45.22 -6.94 -9.81
CA GLU A 209 46.55 -6.75 -10.40
C GLU A 209 47.35 -8.06 -10.43
N ALA A 210 47.24 -8.88 -9.38
CA ALA A 210 47.85 -10.21 -9.35
C ALA A 210 47.25 -11.13 -10.43
N SER A 211 45.93 -11.10 -10.62
CA SER A 211 45.25 -11.84 -11.69
C SER A 211 45.65 -11.37 -13.09
N GLU A 212 45.80 -10.05 -13.31
CA GLU A 212 46.22 -9.49 -14.60
C GLU A 212 47.68 -9.82 -14.91
N ASN A 213 48.54 -9.87 -13.89
CA ASN A 213 49.95 -10.19 -14.02
C ASN A 213 50.25 -11.70 -13.89
N ALA A 214 49.24 -12.56 -13.74
CA ALA A 214 49.34 -14.00 -13.51
C ALA A 214 50.26 -14.39 -12.32
N VAL A 215 50.28 -13.57 -11.27
CA VAL A 215 51.01 -13.81 -10.01
C VAL A 215 50.02 -14.31 -8.97
N GLU A 216 50.49 -15.14 -8.02
CA GLU A 216 49.65 -15.59 -6.90
C GLU A 216 49.09 -14.40 -6.09
N PRO A 217 47.83 -14.48 -5.65
CA PRO A 217 47.18 -13.37 -4.96
C PRO A 217 47.86 -13.08 -3.61
N PRO A 218 48.21 -11.81 -3.32
CA PRO A 218 48.83 -11.43 -2.05
C PRO A 218 47.87 -11.57 -0.87
N GLU A 219 48.42 -11.60 0.35
CA GLU A 219 47.65 -11.69 1.59
C GLU A 219 46.68 -10.50 1.76
N PRO A 220 45.48 -10.72 2.33
CA PRO A 220 44.48 -9.68 2.48
C PRO A 220 44.93 -8.59 3.47
N VAL A 221 44.87 -7.34 3.04
CA VAL A 221 45.22 -6.19 3.88
C VAL A 221 44.22 -6.06 5.02
N LEU A 222 44.70 -6.00 6.27
CA LEU A 222 43.83 -5.89 7.43
C LEU A 222 43.50 -4.43 7.75
N ALA A 223 42.31 -4.18 8.31
CA ALA A 223 41.86 -2.83 8.67
C ALA A 223 42.80 -2.10 9.68
N ALA A 224 43.55 -2.86 10.48
CA ALA A 224 44.49 -2.34 11.46
C ALA A 224 45.78 -1.77 10.84
N GLU A 225 46.13 -2.21 9.64
CA GLU A 225 47.38 -1.84 8.95
C GLU A 225 47.26 -0.48 8.22
N ILE A 226 46.04 0.04 8.13
CA ILE A 226 45.77 1.30 7.44
C ILE A 226 46.22 2.49 8.29
N THR A 227 47.21 3.20 7.76
CA THR A 227 47.69 4.45 8.33
C THR A 227 46.61 5.54 8.30
N ASP A 228 46.59 6.39 9.33
CA ASP A 228 45.64 7.52 9.39
C ASP A 228 45.84 8.52 8.25
N LYS A 229 47.06 8.62 7.70
CA LYS A 229 47.35 9.43 6.50
C LYS A 229 46.59 8.90 5.29
N ALA A 230 46.62 7.59 5.04
CA ALA A 230 45.87 6.95 3.96
C ALA A 230 44.36 7.17 4.12
N LEU A 231 43.84 7.03 5.35
CA LEU A 231 42.43 7.33 5.65
C LEU A 231 42.06 8.78 5.32
N THR A 232 42.88 9.76 5.72
CA THR A 232 42.58 11.17 5.41
C THR A 232 42.63 11.49 3.92
N ALA A 233 43.53 10.85 3.15
CA ALA A 233 43.55 10.96 1.70
C ALA A 233 42.29 10.35 1.07
N TYR A 234 41.84 9.21 1.57
CA TYR A 234 40.58 8.59 1.13
C TYR A 234 39.37 9.48 1.42
N MET A 235 39.29 10.10 2.60
CA MET A 235 38.23 11.07 2.91
C MET A 235 38.26 12.29 1.96
N ARG A 236 39.45 12.74 1.51
CA ARG A 236 39.55 13.82 0.52
C ARG A 236 39.04 13.38 -0.86
N ARG A 237 39.32 12.13 -1.26
CA ARG A 237 38.77 11.52 -2.49
C ARG A 237 37.24 11.44 -2.41
N LEU A 238 36.69 10.94 -1.30
CA LEU A 238 35.24 10.86 -1.08
C LEU A 238 34.55 12.24 -1.05
N ARG A 239 35.25 13.32 -0.71
CA ARG A 239 34.69 14.69 -0.87
C ARG A 239 34.53 15.09 -2.33
N GLY A 240 35.35 14.54 -3.23
CA GLY A 240 35.21 14.72 -4.67
C GLY A 240 34.06 13.91 -5.25
N ASP A 241 33.80 12.72 -4.71
CA ASP A 241 32.66 11.87 -5.07
C ASP A 241 31.59 11.83 -3.97
N LEU A 242 30.67 12.80 -4.04
CA LEU A 242 29.56 12.90 -3.09
C LEU A 242 28.62 11.69 -3.14
N VAL A 243 28.51 10.99 -4.27
CA VAL A 243 27.55 9.89 -4.43
C VAL A 243 28.02 8.68 -3.65
N GLU A 244 29.29 8.31 -3.83
CA GLU A 244 29.91 7.23 -3.07
C GLU A 244 29.88 7.54 -1.56
N LEU A 245 30.15 8.79 -1.18
CA LEU A 245 30.07 9.23 0.21
C LEU A 245 28.67 9.03 0.79
N TYR A 246 27.61 9.41 0.07
CA TYR A 246 26.23 9.23 0.56
C TYR A 246 25.85 7.75 0.69
N GLN A 247 26.30 6.88 -0.21
CA GLN A 247 26.08 5.44 -0.08
C GLN A 247 26.80 4.85 1.14
N ILE A 248 28.03 5.26 1.39
CA ILE A 248 28.79 4.82 2.59
C ILE A 248 28.12 5.32 3.87
N VAL A 249 27.71 6.59 3.90
CA VAL A 249 27.02 7.15 5.06
C VAL A 249 25.63 6.52 5.24
N GLY A 250 24.92 6.25 4.14
CA GLY A 250 23.62 5.59 4.12
C GLY A 250 23.67 4.18 4.69
N SER A 251 24.59 3.36 4.21
CA SER A 251 24.82 1.99 4.72
C SER A 251 25.25 1.98 6.19
N PHE A 252 26.15 2.88 6.59
CA PHE A 252 26.61 2.97 7.99
C PHE A 252 25.50 3.40 8.97
N LEU A 253 24.70 4.41 8.60
CA LEU A 253 23.59 4.90 9.41
C LEU A 253 22.28 4.13 9.17
N ASP A 254 22.31 3.14 8.29
CA ASP A 254 21.16 2.32 7.87
C ASP A 254 19.98 3.18 7.40
N LEU A 255 20.26 4.21 6.60
CA LEU A 255 19.29 5.17 6.07
C LEU A 255 18.58 4.61 4.84
N ALA A 256 17.33 5.01 4.64
CA ALA A 256 16.60 4.70 3.42
C ALA A 256 17.21 5.44 2.21
N PRO A 257 17.33 4.78 1.05
CA PRO A 257 17.88 5.41 -0.14
C PRO A 257 16.95 6.52 -0.62
N LEU A 258 17.53 7.71 -0.82
CA LEU A 258 16.83 8.81 -1.46
C LEU A 258 16.95 8.63 -2.97
N SER A 259 15.85 8.38 -3.67
CA SER A 259 15.83 8.52 -5.13
C SER A 259 15.35 9.92 -5.48
N ARG A 260 15.97 10.53 -6.47
CA ARG A 260 15.61 11.88 -6.92
C ARG A 260 14.71 11.86 -8.16
N ASP A 261 13.81 10.89 -8.19
CA ASP A 261 12.75 10.77 -9.21
C ASP A 261 11.43 11.33 -8.67
N GLY A 262 11.54 12.54 -8.09
CA GLY A 262 10.38 13.39 -7.86
C GLY A 262 10.18 14.23 -9.12
N SER A 263 8.98 14.14 -9.69
CA SER A 263 8.45 14.79 -10.89
C SER A 263 8.56 16.34 -10.99
N ASN A 264 9.45 16.97 -10.22
CA ASN A 264 9.78 18.39 -10.31
C ASN A 264 11.09 18.60 -11.09
N SER A 265 10.93 18.73 -12.41
CA SER A 265 11.81 19.31 -13.45
C SER A 265 13.36 19.40 -13.24
N PRO A 266 14.16 19.03 -14.26
CA PRO A 266 15.61 19.23 -14.29
C PRO A 266 15.93 20.66 -14.75
N GLN A 267 15.70 21.68 -13.92
CA GLN A 267 16.03 23.06 -14.29
C GLN A 267 17.43 23.51 -13.84
N SER A 268 18.17 22.69 -13.08
CA SER A 268 19.54 23.03 -12.65
C SER A 268 20.59 22.14 -13.32
N PRO A 269 21.63 22.72 -13.96
CA PRO A 269 22.73 21.96 -14.57
C PRO A 269 23.53 21.15 -13.55
N ALA A 270 23.54 21.55 -12.27
CA ALA A 270 24.14 20.77 -11.18
C ALA A 270 23.40 19.45 -10.91
N ASN A 271 22.09 19.40 -11.20
CA ASN A 271 21.29 18.17 -11.08
C ASN A 271 21.53 17.20 -12.25
N LEU A 272 22.02 17.68 -13.40
CA LEU A 272 22.25 16.86 -14.58
C LEU A 272 23.45 15.91 -14.43
N LEU A 273 24.48 16.33 -13.70
CA LEU A 273 25.61 15.48 -13.32
C LEU A 273 25.18 14.40 -12.32
N LEU A 274 24.40 14.77 -11.31
CA LEU A 274 23.86 13.82 -10.33
C LEU A 274 22.87 12.82 -10.97
N TYR A 275 22.11 13.26 -11.98
CA TYR A 275 21.17 12.43 -12.75
C TYR A 275 21.84 11.29 -13.53
N LYS A 276 23.03 11.52 -14.10
CA LYS A 276 23.80 10.45 -14.75
C LYS A 276 24.41 9.45 -13.77
N LEU A 277 24.71 9.89 -12.55
CA LEU A 277 25.39 9.08 -11.52
C LEU A 277 24.47 8.07 -10.81
N TYR A 278 23.17 8.37 -10.65
CA TYR A 278 22.20 7.46 -10.00
C TYR A 278 21.53 6.45 -10.94
N LYS A 279 22.00 6.33 -12.19
CA LYS A 279 21.48 5.36 -13.17
C LYS A 279 21.83 3.89 -12.88
N MET A 280 22.42 3.60 -11.71
CA MET A 280 22.89 2.28 -11.31
C MET A 280 22.13 1.81 -10.08
N GLY A 281 21.23 0.84 -10.27
CA GLY A 281 20.43 0.22 -9.21
C GLY A 281 18.97 0.66 -9.26
N ARG A 282 18.05 -0.31 -9.31
CA ARG A 282 16.59 -0.05 -9.31
C ARG A 282 16.25 0.90 -8.15
N ALA A 283 15.63 2.04 -8.46
CA ALA A 283 15.14 2.97 -7.45
C ALA A 283 14.19 2.23 -6.48
N SER A 284 14.32 2.49 -5.18
CA SER A 284 13.42 1.91 -4.19
C SER A 284 12.00 2.44 -4.46
N PRO A 285 10.96 1.59 -4.44
CA PRO A 285 9.59 2.04 -4.70
C PRO A 285 9.08 3.05 -3.66
N TYR A 286 9.73 3.13 -2.51
CA TYR A 286 9.38 4.00 -1.39
C TYR A 286 10.25 5.25 -1.31
N SER A 287 11.02 5.57 -2.34
CA SER A 287 11.98 6.68 -2.31
C SER A 287 11.33 8.05 -2.12
N ASN A 288 10.14 8.25 -2.70
CA ASN A 288 9.47 9.54 -2.78
C ASN A 288 8.65 9.84 -1.53
N SER A 289 7.87 8.87 -1.06
CA SER A 289 7.04 8.98 0.16
C SER A 289 7.78 8.57 1.44
N GLY A 290 8.94 7.94 1.31
CA GLY A 290 9.69 7.35 2.41
C GLY A 290 9.32 5.88 2.63
N PRO A 291 10.21 5.11 3.28
CA PRO A 291 9.93 3.71 3.63
C PRO A 291 8.69 3.61 4.54
N PRO A 292 7.90 2.54 4.42
CA PRO A 292 6.73 2.34 5.28
C PRO A 292 7.12 2.10 6.74
N ILE A 293 6.40 2.74 7.67
CA ILE A 293 6.60 2.56 9.11
C ILE A 293 6.32 1.12 9.60
N THR A 294 5.58 0.35 8.82
CA THR A 294 5.19 -1.04 9.07
C THR A 294 5.46 -1.88 7.83
N HIS A 295 5.26 -3.19 7.91
CA HIS A 295 5.34 -4.06 6.73
C HIS A 295 4.43 -3.51 5.62
N PRO A 296 4.79 -3.57 4.32
CA PRO A 296 4.00 -2.90 3.30
C PRO A 296 2.58 -3.46 3.10
N SER A 297 2.28 -4.65 3.63
CA SER A 297 0.90 -5.18 3.73
C SER A 297 0.11 -4.67 4.94
N ALA A 298 0.78 -4.07 5.92
CA ALA A 298 0.26 -3.70 7.25
C ALA A 298 -0.49 -4.83 8.00
N GLY A 299 -0.35 -6.09 7.57
CA GLY A 299 -1.11 -7.22 8.12
C GLY A 299 -2.60 -7.23 7.77
N LEU A 300 -3.04 -6.46 6.76
CA LEU A 300 -4.44 -6.35 6.35
C LEU A 300 -4.90 -7.47 5.41
N SER A 301 -4.08 -7.76 4.40
CA SER A 301 -4.30 -8.85 3.44
C SER A 301 -3.00 -9.58 3.18
N TYR A 302 -3.13 -10.90 3.01
CA TYR A 302 -2.03 -11.83 2.71
C TYR A 302 -2.15 -12.42 1.31
N LEU A 303 -3.08 -11.91 0.49
CA LEU A 303 -3.20 -12.30 -0.90
C LEU A 303 -2.01 -11.74 -1.68
N ARG A 304 -1.34 -12.61 -2.45
CA ARG A 304 -0.22 -12.19 -3.29
C ARG A 304 -0.69 -11.47 -4.56
N THR A 305 -1.81 -11.93 -5.11
CA THR A 305 -2.28 -11.56 -6.45
C THR A 305 -3.80 -11.65 -6.54
N ARG A 306 -4.40 -10.84 -7.42
CA ARG A 306 -5.83 -10.88 -7.79
C ARG A 306 -6.08 -11.45 -9.19
N HIS A 307 -5.12 -12.23 -9.70
CA HIS A 307 -5.21 -12.83 -11.03
C HIS A 307 -5.99 -14.16 -10.98
N PHE A 308 -7.27 -14.06 -10.63
CA PHE A 308 -8.23 -15.14 -10.71
C PHE A 308 -9.53 -14.63 -11.34
N GLN A 309 -10.34 -15.52 -11.89
CA GLN A 309 -11.65 -15.21 -12.45
C GLN A 309 -12.72 -15.82 -11.57
N GLU A 310 -13.69 -14.99 -11.16
CA GLU A 310 -14.84 -15.44 -10.39
C GLU A 310 -15.80 -16.18 -11.33
N ASN A 311 -16.14 -17.42 -10.97
CA ASN A 311 -17.07 -18.21 -11.76
C ASN A 311 -18.50 -17.94 -11.28
N HIS A 312 -19.29 -17.28 -12.13
CA HIS A 312 -20.69 -17.03 -11.84
C HIS A 312 -21.54 -18.28 -12.09
N PRO A 313 -22.49 -18.64 -11.21
CA PRO A 313 -23.28 -19.88 -11.34
C PRO A 313 -24.01 -20.03 -12.68
N LEU A 314 -24.59 -18.95 -13.20
CA LEU A 314 -25.32 -18.94 -14.48
C LEU A 314 -24.45 -18.56 -15.69
N TYR A 315 -23.72 -17.44 -15.62
CA TYR A 315 -22.98 -16.87 -16.74
C TYR A 315 -21.58 -17.45 -16.96
N GLY A 316 -21.05 -18.24 -16.02
CA GLY A 316 -19.70 -18.78 -16.09
C GLY A 316 -18.63 -17.75 -15.68
N PRO A 317 -17.37 -17.90 -16.15
CA PRO A 317 -16.24 -17.08 -15.70
C PRO A 317 -16.43 -15.62 -16.09
N GLN A 318 -16.33 -14.74 -15.09
CA GLN A 318 -16.48 -13.30 -15.29
C GLN A 318 -15.15 -12.67 -15.75
N ALA A 319 -15.25 -11.70 -16.66
CA ALA A 319 -14.09 -10.96 -17.17
C ALA A 319 -13.53 -9.98 -16.13
N LYS A 320 -14.40 -9.39 -15.33
CA LYS A 320 -14.08 -8.45 -14.25
C LYS A 320 -14.50 -9.02 -12.90
N HIS A 321 -13.85 -8.54 -11.85
CA HIS A 321 -14.26 -8.89 -10.48
C HIS A 321 -15.59 -8.23 -10.12
N THR A 322 -16.28 -8.81 -9.13
CA THR A 322 -17.53 -8.26 -8.60
C THR A 322 -17.38 -6.79 -8.15
N PRO A 323 -18.21 -5.86 -8.66
CA PRO A 323 -18.16 -4.46 -8.27
C PRO A 323 -18.68 -4.29 -6.84
N VAL A 324 -18.26 -3.20 -6.20
CA VAL A 324 -18.54 -2.94 -4.77
C VAL A 324 -19.31 -1.64 -4.64
N GLU A 325 -20.37 -1.64 -3.81
CA GLU A 325 -21.16 -0.44 -3.51
C GLU A 325 -20.36 0.51 -2.60
N ALA A 326 -20.01 1.67 -3.15
CA ALA A 326 -19.30 2.75 -2.48
C ALA A 326 -20.25 3.91 -2.15
N ARG A 327 -20.02 4.58 -1.02
CA ARG A 327 -20.73 5.82 -0.67
C ARG A 327 -19.96 7.03 -1.14
N VAL A 328 -20.62 8.02 -1.73
CA VAL A 328 -19.95 9.28 -2.06
C VAL A 328 -19.85 10.12 -0.78
N VAL A 329 -18.62 10.41 -0.36
CA VAL A 329 -18.35 11.22 0.85
C VAL A 329 -18.19 12.67 0.46
N MET A 330 -17.44 12.94 -0.61
CA MET A 330 -17.20 14.29 -1.10
C MET A 330 -17.28 14.32 -2.63
N PRO A 331 -18.32 14.95 -3.21
CA PRO A 331 -18.42 15.11 -4.66
C PRO A 331 -17.40 16.13 -5.17
N ARG A 332 -17.12 16.11 -6.48
CA ARG A 332 -16.28 17.12 -7.14
C ARG A 332 -16.93 18.49 -7.00
N HIS A 333 -16.22 19.47 -6.46
CA HIS A 333 -16.76 20.81 -6.32
C HIS A 333 -15.74 21.85 -6.83
N LEU A 334 -16.00 22.36 -8.03
CA LEU A 334 -15.12 23.29 -8.74
C LEU A 334 -14.88 24.60 -7.96
N GLY A 335 -15.86 25.04 -7.15
CA GLY A 335 -15.77 26.28 -6.37
C GLY A 335 -14.88 26.21 -5.12
N THR A 336 -14.53 25.01 -4.64
CA THR A 336 -13.69 24.80 -3.44
C THR A 336 -12.30 24.28 -3.80
N GLY A 337 -11.96 24.23 -5.09
CA GLY A 337 -10.69 23.72 -5.59
C GLY A 337 -10.54 22.19 -5.52
N GLN A 338 -11.58 21.46 -5.12
CA GLN A 338 -11.54 20.00 -5.03
C GLN A 338 -11.99 19.34 -6.33
N GLN A 339 -11.01 18.85 -7.08
CA GLN A 339 -11.22 18.27 -8.41
C GLN A 339 -11.44 16.75 -8.39
N ILE A 340 -11.02 16.07 -7.32
CA ILE A 340 -11.08 14.60 -7.20
C ILE A 340 -12.18 14.23 -6.19
N PRO A 341 -13.17 13.41 -6.57
CA PRO A 341 -14.22 12.99 -5.66
C PRO A 341 -13.67 11.92 -4.71
N VAL A 342 -14.22 11.90 -3.50
CA VAL A 342 -13.84 10.99 -2.42
C VAL A 342 -15.02 10.08 -2.11
N ILE A 343 -14.75 8.79 -2.08
CA ILE A 343 -15.73 7.74 -1.84
C ILE A 343 -15.31 6.86 -0.66
N GLY A 344 -16.30 6.29 0.02
CA GLY A 344 -16.12 5.32 1.10
C GLY A 344 -16.36 3.91 0.58
N VAL A 345 -15.32 3.07 0.57
CA VAL A 345 -15.36 1.67 0.12
C VAL A 345 -14.93 0.77 1.28
N GLY A 346 -15.79 -0.16 1.69
CA GLY A 346 -15.42 -1.17 2.70
C GLY A 346 -14.98 -0.61 4.07
N GLY A 347 -15.29 0.65 4.39
CA GLY A 347 -14.81 1.34 5.61
C GLY A 347 -13.56 2.21 5.40
N PHE A 348 -12.94 2.15 4.21
CA PHE A 348 -11.82 3.00 3.81
C PHE A 348 -12.29 4.19 2.98
N ILE A 349 -11.49 5.26 3.01
CA ILE A 349 -11.70 6.46 2.20
C ILE A 349 -10.75 6.39 1.01
N ALA A 350 -11.30 6.39 -0.20
CA ALA A 350 -10.55 6.31 -1.45
C ALA A 350 -10.85 7.50 -2.37
N LYS A 351 -9.85 7.85 -3.18
CA LYS A 351 -10.00 8.84 -4.24
C LYS A 351 -10.25 8.10 -5.55
N VAL A 352 -11.22 8.56 -6.33
CA VAL A 352 -11.51 7.97 -7.65
C VAL A 352 -10.48 8.50 -8.65
N ASP A 353 -9.84 7.60 -9.40
CA ASP A 353 -8.89 8.01 -10.43
C ASP A 353 -9.60 8.81 -11.53
N GLN A 354 -8.94 9.84 -12.07
CA GLN A 354 -9.49 10.71 -13.11
C GLN A 354 -9.41 10.09 -14.52
N GLY A 355 -8.70 8.97 -14.68
CA GLY A 355 -8.35 8.36 -15.97
C GLY A 355 -9.53 7.91 -16.84
N SER A 356 -10.64 7.44 -16.25
CA SER A 356 -11.78 6.91 -17.02
C SER A 356 -12.72 7.99 -17.55
N THR A 357 -12.89 9.10 -16.81
CA THR A 357 -13.93 10.11 -17.07
C THR A 357 -13.39 11.41 -17.65
N PHE A 358 -12.10 11.73 -17.49
CA PHE A 358 -11.53 12.94 -18.10
C PHE A 358 -11.42 12.81 -19.62
N ASN A 359 -11.12 11.62 -20.13
CA ASN A 359 -11.06 11.37 -21.58
C ASN A 359 -12.45 11.31 -22.25
N LYS A 360 -13.51 10.95 -21.52
CA LYS A 360 -14.89 10.96 -22.05
C LYS A 360 -15.39 12.38 -22.35
N VAL A 361 -14.82 13.42 -21.72
CA VAL A 361 -15.16 14.83 -21.98
C VAL A 361 -14.74 15.28 -23.38
N ARG A 362 -13.67 14.72 -23.95
CA ARG A 362 -13.21 15.07 -25.31
C ARG A 362 -14.09 14.48 -26.42
N MET A 363 -14.92 13.49 -26.12
CA MET A 363 -15.70 12.72 -27.10
C MET A 363 -17.20 13.10 -27.13
N GLY A 364 -17.63 14.17 -26.45
CA GLY A 364 -19.01 14.66 -26.53
C GLY A 364 -20.07 13.76 -25.87
N VAL A 365 -19.68 12.67 -25.20
CA VAL A 365 -20.59 11.78 -24.47
C VAL A 365 -20.78 12.33 -23.06
N ALA A 366 -21.84 13.11 -22.89
CA ALA A 366 -22.26 13.72 -21.64
C ALA A 366 -22.87 12.71 -20.66
N VAL A 367 -22.08 11.75 -20.17
CA VAL A 367 -22.45 11.02 -18.95
C VAL A 367 -21.43 11.40 -17.88
N ARG A 368 -21.63 12.59 -17.31
CA ARG A 368 -21.09 12.88 -16.00
C ARG A 368 -21.95 12.06 -15.03
N ASP A 369 -21.36 11.15 -14.28
CA ASP A 369 -22.05 10.56 -13.13
C ASP A 369 -22.45 11.68 -12.18
N ARG A 370 -23.72 12.06 -12.23
CA ARG A 370 -24.27 13.19 -11.46
C ARG A 370 -23.95 13.03 -9.97
N ASN A 371 -23.96 11.78 -9.50
CA ASN A 371 -23.67 11.37 -8.13
C ASN A 371 -22.25 11.75 -7.66
N LEU A 372 -21.27 11.87 -8.56
CA LEU A 372 -19.89 12.23 -8.23
C LEU A 372 -19.61 13.73 -8.38
N VAL A 373 -20.51 14.48 -9.01
CA VAL A 373 -20.31 15.91 -9.33
C VAL A 373 -21.14 16.81 -8.44
N VAL A 374 -22.35 16.39 -8.07
CA VAL A 374 -23.26 17.22 -7.28
C VAL A 374 -23.61 16.48 -6.00
N LEU A 375 -23.64 17.22 -4.89
CA LEU A 375 -24.14 16.70 -3.63
C LEU A 375 -25.64 16.43 -3.77
N ASP A 376 -26.02 15.16 -3.62
CA ASP A 376 -27.41 14.74 -3.61
C ASP A 376 -27.98 14.87 -2.19
N LEU A 377 -29.00 15.71 -2.04
CA LEU A 377 -29.73 15.94 -0.79
C LEU A 377 -31.07 15.20 -0.74
N GLU A 378 -31.52 14.66 -1.88
CA GLU A 378 -32.85 14.05 -2.01
C GLU A 378 -32.83 12.56 -1.67
N THR A 379 -31.75 11.86 -2.03
CA THR A 379 -31.65 10.42 -1.79
C THR A 379 -31.40 10.10 -0.31
N PRO A 380 -32.30 9.33 0.36
CA PRO A 380 -32.12 8.97 1.76
C PRO A 380 -30.88 8.09 1.94
N GLY A 381 -30.00 8.50 2.87
CA GLY A 381 -28.74 7.81 3.12
C GLY A 381 -27.59 8.20 2.19
N GLY A 382 -27.81 9.17 1.29
CA GLY A 382 -26.79 9.75 0.40
C GLY A 382 -26.56 8.93 -0.87
N SER A 383 -25.85 9.53 -1.83
CA SER A 383 -25.55 8.90 -3.10
C SER A 383 -24.58 7.73 -2.95
N LYS A 384 -24.90 6.64 -3.64
CA LYS A 384 -24.09 5.42 -3.69
C LYS A 384 -23.80 5.06 -5.15
N LYS A 385 -22.64 4.45 -5.38
CA LYS A 385 -22.17 4.08 -6.71
C LYS A 385 -21.46 2.73 -6.63
N LEU A 386 -21.71 1.86 -7.61
CA LEU A 386 -20.92 0.64 -7.79
C LEU A 386 -19.58 1.02 -8.42
N THR A 387 -18.51 0.46 -7.87
CA THR A 387 -17.14 0.80 -8.28
C THR A 387 -16.29 -0.46 -8.35
N GLU A 388 -15.34 -0.47 -9.29
CA GLU A 388 -14.37 -1.54 -9.43
C GLU A 388 -13.11 -1.20 -8.65
N LEU A 389 -12.54 -2.19 -7.96
CA LEU A 389 -11.34 -2.00 -7.15
C LEU A 389 -10.15 -2.60 -7.89
N VAL A 390 -9.13 -1.80 -8.15
CA VAL A 390 -7.98 -2.22 -8.96
C VAL A 390 -6.91 -2.83 -8.06
N ASP A 391 -6.32 -2.01 -7.19
CA ASP A 391 -5.30 -2.44 -6.24
C ASP A 391 -5.34 -1.60 -4.96
N ALA A 392 -4.53 -2.03 -3.98
CA ALA A 392 -4.34 -1.31 -2.73
C ALA A 392 -2.86 -1.33 -2.35
N HIS A 393 -2.36 -0.22 -1.82
CA HIS A 393 -1.01 -0.12 -1.26
C HIS A 393 -1.04 0.66 0.05
N VAL A 394 0.01 0.49 0.87
CA VAL A 394 0.17 1.20 2.14
C VAL A 394 1.20 2.31 1.97
N ASP A 395 0.81 3.53 2.34
CA ASP A 395 1.67 4.71 2.35
C ASP A 395 2.70 4.66 3.50
N SER A 396 3.70 5.53 3.45
CA SER A 396 4.76 5.60 4.46
C SER A 396 4.22 5.80 5.87
N ASN A 397 3.13 6.55 6.01
CA ASN A 397 2.41 6.81 7.26
C ASN A 397 1.52 5.65 7.77
N GLY A 398 1.48 4.51 7.06
CA GLY A 398 0.63 3.38 7.40
C GLY A 398 -0.84 3.56 7.00
N LYS A 399 -1.16 4.51 6.11
CA LYS A 399 -2.51 4.69 5.55
C LYS A 399 -2.69 3.77 4.35
N VAL A 400 -3.85 3.14 4.25
CA VAL A 400 -4.21 2.31 3.09
C VAL A 400 -4.76 3.20 2.00
N ILE A 401 -4.16 3.13 0.82
CA ILE A 401 -4.61 3.82 -0.38
C ILE A 401 -5.16 2.75 -1.32
N ILE A 402 -6.48 2.81 -1.56
CA ILE A 402 -7.18 1.93 -2.50
C ILE A 402 -7.36 2.70 -3.80
N ARG A 403 -6.96 2.08 -4.92
CA ARG A 403 -7.23 2.60 -6.26
C ARG A 403 -8.59 2.10 -6.70
N VAL A 404 -9.46 3.05 -7.03
CA VAL A 404 -10.85 2.78 -7.38
C VAL A 404 -11.14 3.37 -8.75
N ASP A 405 -11.72 2.53 -9.60
CA ASP A 405 -12.16 2.84 -10.95
C ASP A 405 -13.68 2.72 -11.07
N ASP A 406 -14.20 3.24 -12.17
CA ASP A 406 -15.60 3.07 -12.53
C ASP A 406 -15.88 1.61 -12.88
N SER A 407 -16.98 1.07 -12.35
CA SER A 407 -17.41 -0.28 -12.70
C SER A 407 -17.89 -0.35 -14.16
N ASP A 408 -17.84 -1.56 -14.71
CA ASP A 408 -18.42 -1.86 -16.02
C ASP A 408 -19.94 -2.04 -15.91
N ASP A 409 -20.67 -1.56 -16.91
CA ASP A 409 -22.14 -1.56 -16.90
C ASP A 409 -22.71 -2.98 -16.82
N MET A 410 -22.05 -3.96 -17.47
CA MET A 410 -22.46 -5.37 -17.42
C MET A 410 -22.20 -5.99 -16.05
N ALA A 411 -21.04 -5.71 -15.45
CA ALA A 411 -20.71 -6.20 -14.12
C ALA A 411 -21.70 -5.65 -13.06
N ASP A 412 -22.12 -4.39 -13.23
CA ASP A 412 -23.15 -3.76 -12.41
C ASP A 412 -24.50 -4.48 -12.49
N LEU A 413 -24.94 -4.84 -13.70
CA LEU A 413 -26.20 -5.56 -13.91
C LEU A 413 -26.17 -6.95 -13.26
N VAL A 414 -25.09 -7.70 -13.47
CA VAL A 414 -24.89 -9.03 -12.88
C VAL A 414 -24.87 -8.94 -11.35
N HIS A 415 -24.18 -7.96 -10.78
CA HIS A 415 -24.14 -7.77 -9.33
C HIS A 415 -25.52 -7.41 -8.74
N ARG A 416 -26.30 -6.57 -9.44
CA ARG A 416 -27.66 -6.23 -9.01
C ARG A 416 -28.58 -7.44 -9.07
N GLU A 417 -28.44 -8.30 -10.06
CA GLU A 417 -29.16 -9.57 -10.16
C GLU A 417 -28.81 -10.52 -9.02
N MET A 418 -27.53 -10.65 -8.66
CA MET A 418 -27.08 -11.47 -7.51
C MET A 418 -27.67 -11.01 -6.18
N ILE A 419 -27.96 -9.71 -6.02
CA ILE A 419 -28.62 -9.15 -4.82
C ILE A 419 -30.16 -9.26 -4.92
N GLY A 420 -30.71 -9.71 -6.05
CA GLY A 420 -32.15 -9.79 -6.30
C GLY A 420 -32.80 -8.43 -6.61
N LYS A 421 -32.01 -7.46 -7.09
CA LYS A 421 -32.45 -6.11 -7.48
C LYS A 421 -32.52 -5.91 -8.99
N GLY A 422 -32.25 -6.94 -9.79
CA GLY A 422 -32.28 -6.88 -11.24
C GLY A 422 -32.59 -8.24 -11.86
N ASN A 423 -33.08 -8.24 -13.10
CA ASN A 423 -33.52 -9.43 -13.84
C ASN A 423 -32.79 -9.54 -15.19
N ALA A 424 -31.48 -9.31 -15.20
CA ALA A 424 -30.70 -9.21 -16.43
C ALA A 424 -30.79 -10.48 -17.29
N TYR A 425 -30.79 -11.67 -16.66
CA TYR A 425 -30.91 -12.94 -17.37
C TYR A 425 -32.26 -13.08 -18.07
N GLU A 426 -33.35 -12.85 -17.36
CA GLU A 426 -34.70 -12.98 -17.91
C GLU A 426 -34.95 -11.96 -19.01
N ASP A 427 -34.47 -10.73 -18.82
CA ASP A 427 -34.62 -9.66 -19.80
C ASP A 427 -33.83 -10.00 -21.08
N ALA A 428 -32.63 -10.56 -20.95
CA ALA A 428 -31.86 -11.06 -22.09
C ALA A 428 -32.56 -12.22 -22.82
N ILE A 429 -33.20 -13.14 -22.09
CA ILE A 429 -34.01 -14.20 -22.70
C ILE A 429 -35.20 -13.61 -23.46
N LYS A 430 -35.95 -12.69 -22.84
CA LYS A 430 -37.09 -12.01 -23.49
C LYS A 430 -36.65 -11.27 -24.75
N ASP A 431 -35.51 -10.59 -24.70
CA ASP A 431 -34.96 -9.88 -25.86
C ASP A 431 -34.54 -10.85 -26.97
N SER A 432 -33.99 -12.01 -26.64
CA SER A 432 -33.65 -13.06 -27.62
C SER A 432 -34.88 -13.68 -28.30
N GLN A 433 -36.02 -13.69 -27.60
CA GLN A 433 -37.29 -14.23 -28.11
C GLN A 433 -38.11 -13.19 -28.91
N ARG A 434 -37.74 -11.91 -28.87
CA ARG A 434 -38.39 -10.89 -29.69
C ARG A 434 -38.09 -11.18 -31.17
N PRO A 435 -39.11 -11.37 -32.02
CA PRO A 435 -38.88 -11.55 -33.45
C PRO A 435 -38.16 -10.30 -33.96
N ALA A 436 -37.06 -10.50 -34.69
CA ALA A 436 -36.35 -9.40 -35.32
C ALA A 436 -37.36 -8.59 -36.14
N THR A 437 -37.68 -7.37 -35.70
CA THR A 437 -38.53 -6.47 -36.48
C THR A 437 -37.87 -6.36 -37.85
N PRO A 438 -38.58 -6.67 -38.95
CA PRO A 438 -38.00 -6.59 -40.27
C PRO A 438 -37.40 -5.20 -40.42
N PHE A 439 -36.09 -5.15 -40.67
CA PHE A 439 -35.36 -3.93 -40.95
C PHE A 439 -36.12 -3.23 -42.07
N ASN A 440 -36.78 -2.11 -41.78
CA ASN A 440 -37.65 -1.45 -42.73
C ASN A 440 -36.80 -0.43 -43.50
N PRO A 441 -36.27 -0.76 -44.70
CA PRO A 441 -35.26 0.06 -45.37
C PRO A 441 -35.78 1.43 -45.83
N MET A 442 -37.10 1.66 -45.74
CA MET A 442 -37.73 2.91 -46.17
C MET A 442 -37.77 4.02 -45.12
N ARG A 443 -37.60 3.73 -43.82
CA ARG A 443 -37.72 4.77 -42.78
C ARG A 443 -36.43 5.54 -42.53
N ASP A 444 -35.27 4.92 -42.78
CA ASP A 444 -33.94 5.50 -42.54
C ASP A 444 -33.34 6.25 -43.73
N ARG A 445 -33.95 6.17 -44.93
CA ARG A 445 -33.43 6.89 -46.11
C ARG A 445 -33.56 8.41 -46.01
N ARG A 446 -34.32 8.93 -45.05
CA ARG A 446 -34.40 10.39 -44.78
C ARG A 446 -33.49 10.86 -43.64
N GLU A 447 -32.87 9.96 -42.89
CA GLU A 447 -32.06 10.31 -41.71
C GLU A 447 -30.58 9.89 -41.81
N ASN A 448 -30.23 9.04 -42.78
CA ASN A 448 -28.86 8.53 -42.97
C ASN A 448 -27.95 9.33 -43.92
N ASP A 449 -28.41 10.41 -44.55
CA ASP A 449 -27.54 11.24 -45.41
C ASP A 449 -26.49 12.06 -44.62
N TYR A 450 -26.51 12.02 -43.28
CA TYR A 450 -25.51 12.69 -42.44
C TYR A 450 -24.69 11.80 -41.51
N ARG A 451 -24.76 10.46 -41.60
CA ARG A 451 -23.92 9.57 -40.78
C ARG A 451 -22.92 8.77 -41.60
N ARG A 452 -21.67 9.25 -41.57
CA ARG A 452 -20.46 8.51 -41.97
C ARG A 452 -20.46 7.10 -41.33
N PRO A 453 -19.95 6.07 -42.03
CA PRO A 453 -20.03 4.70 -41.55
C PRO A 453 -19.11 4.50 -40.33
N ALA A 454 -19.73 4.27 -39.17
CA ALA A 454 -19.05 3.76 -38.00
C ALA A 454 -19.05 2.23 -38.03
N PHE A 455 -17.88 1.69 -37.73
CA PHE A 455 -17.49 0.29 -37.50
C PHE A 455 -18.62 -0.69 -37.14
N GLY A 456 -18.57 -1.85 -37.79
CA GLY A 456 -19.58 -2.90 -37.79
C GLY A 456 -20.02 -3.38 -36.41
N ARG A 457 -21.33 -3.65 -36.32
CA ARG A 457 -21.96 -4.44 -35.27
C ARG A 457 -21.28 -5.82 -35.21
N GLN A 458 -20.55 -6.11 -34.14
CA GLN A 458 -20.13 -7.46 -33.82
C GLN A 458 -21.37 -8.31 -33.53
N GLN A 459 -21.56 -9.35 -34.34
CA GLN A 459 -22.52 -10.41 -34.07
C GLN A 459 -22.06 -11.21 -32.84
N LEU A 460 -22.92 -11.25 -31.82
CA LEU A 460 -22.81 -12.17 -30.69
C LEU A 460 -22.87 -13.62 -31.20
N GLY A 461 -21.96 -14.48 -30.72
CA GLY A 461 -22.01 -15.93 -30.93
C GLY A 461 -21.15 -16.51 -32.06
N SER A 462 -20.23 -15.75 -32.65
CA SER A 462 -19.29 -16.33 -33.63
C SER A 462 -18.02 -16.87 -32.97
N ARG A 463 -17.45 -17.94 -33.53
CA ARG A 463 -16.20 -18.62 -33.10
C ARG A 463 -15.01 -17.65 -32.92
N ARG A 464 -15.02 -16.51 -33.63
CA ARG A 464 -14.03 -15.42 -33.50
C ARG A 464 -14.14 -14.63 -32.19
N ALA A 465 -15.33 -14.51 -31.60
CA ALA A 465 -15.53 -13.80 -30.34
C ALA A 465 -14.97 -14.57 -29.13
N TYR A 466 -14.75 -15.87 -29.26
CA TYR A 466 -14.22 -16.75 -28.22
C TYR A 466 -12.72 -17.06 -28.38
N GLY A 467 -12.00 -16.39 -29.30
CA GLY A 467 -10.55 -16.53 -29.43
C GLY A 467 -10.05 -17.89 -29.93
N PHE A 468 -10.93 -18.75 -30.45
CA PHE A 468 -10.55 -20.00 -31.09
C PHE A 468 -10.40 -19.80 -32.60
N GLU A 469 -9.28 -19.23 -33.02
CA GLU A 469 -8.85 -19.39 -34.41
C GLU A 469 -8.01 -20.65 -34.55
N ASP A 470 -8.47 -21.55 -35.44
CA ASP A 470 -7.73 -22.71 -35.87
C ASP A 470 -6.45 -22.24 -36.55
N SER A 471 -5.30 -22.60 -35.99
CA SER A 471 -4.03 -22.61 -36.73
C SER A 471 -4.21 -23.59 -37.90
N PRO A 472 -4.10 -23.17 -39.18
CA PRO A 472 -3.90 -24.16 -40.22
C PRO A 472 -2.53 -24.78 -39.99
N GLY A 473 -2.51 -26.10 -39.82
CA GLY A 473 -1.30 -26.85 -39.50
C GLY A 473 -0.23 -26.81 -40.60
N LEU A 474 0.97 -27.20 -40.16
CA LEU A 474 2.29 -27.31 -40.82
C LEU A 474 3.14 -26.03 -40.87
#